data_AF-A0A2N3LG95-F1
#
_entry.id   AF-A0A2N3LG95-F1
#
_cell.length_a   1.000
_cell.length_b   1.000
_cell.length_c   1.000
_cell.angle_alpha   90.00
_cell.angle_beta   90.00
_cell.angle_gamma   90.00
#
_symmetry.space_group_name_H-M   'P 1'
#
loop_
_entity.id
_entity.type
_entity.pdbx_description
1 polymer ?
#
loop_
_entity_poly.entity_id
_entity_poly.type
_entity_poly.pdbx_seq_one_letter_code
_entity_poly.pdbx_strand_id
1 'polypeptide(L)'
;MPFEPPAEHYDEHIEVIDEQICNLIRKRKELSKNNPGFPTKQLICDWSIKYNFYEDFLNSVFAHFLNEEIYKPVVEPKGFLKNIPILKSFEIDDWFYSVTFVRQFQNASVVHLNLDRDDSDEMPGVFPEHYWFDLSIDDDDGEGINYDCRNEGGGGSRGHSSYTFVVSPPLPDDVSKIKLVFKEYKTPLKTKPTGLEFVIRMDN
;
A
#
# COMPACT_ATOMS: atom_id res chain seq x y z
N MET A 1 15.74 -1.08 9.57
CA MET A 1 17.16 -1.48 9.41
C MET A 1 17.34 -1.90 7.96
N PRO A 2 18.48 -1.58 7.33
CA PRO A 2 18.79 -2.13 6.00
C PRO A 2 18.88 -3.66 6.09
N PHE A 3 18.59 -4.35 4.99
CA PHE A 3 18.77 -5.80 4.91
C PHE A 3 20.27 -6.12 5.06
N GLU A 4 20.59 -7.00 6.00
CA GLU A 4 21.95 -7.52 6.18
C GLU A 4 21.98 -8.95 5.62
N PRO A 5 22.83 -9.24 4.61
CA PRO A 5 22.90 -10.57 4.05
C PRO A 5 23.36 -11.57 5.12
N PRO A 6 22.72 -12.75 5.22
CA PRO A 6 22.95 -13.68 6.33
C PRO A 6 24.26 -14.49 6.22
N ALA A 7 25.02 -14.33 5.14
CA ALA A 7 26.23 -15.11 4.88
C ALA A 7 27.39 -14.20 4.44
N GLU A 8 28.58 -14.53 4.95
CA GLU A 8 29.84 -13.93 4.50
C GLU A 8 30.32 -14.51 3.15
N HIS A 9 29.72 -15.62 2.70
CA HIS A 9 30.13 -16.34 1.51
C HIS A 9 29.06 -16.31 0.40
N TYR A 10 29.51 -15.97 -0.80
CA TYR A 10 28.78 -16.08 -2.07
C TYR A 10 29.60 -16.95 -3.03
N ASP A 11 28.96 -17.90 -3.71
CA ASP A 11 29.62 -18.74 -4.71
C ASP A 11 29.61 -18.00 -6.07
N GLU A 12 30.75 -17.47 -6.50
CA GLU A 12 30.84 -16.67 -7.73
C GLU A 12 30.45 -17.47 -9.00
N HIS A 13 30.48 -18.81 -8.97
CA HIS A 13 30.08 -19.61 -10.13
C HIS A 13 28.59 -19.47 -10.48
N ILE A 14 27.75 -19.04 -9.53
CA ILE A 14 26.31 -18.82 -9.77
C ILE A 14 25.96 -17.41 -10.21
N GLU A 15 26.92 -16.48 -10.28
CA GLU A 15 26.69 -15.07 -10.67
C GLU A 15 25.96 -14.94 -12.00
N VAL A 16 26.38 -15.71 -13.01
CA VAL A 16 25.75 -15.71 -14.33
C VAL A 16 24.29 -16.19 -14.27
N ILE A 17 23.98 -17.12 -13.36
CA ILE A 17 22.61 -17.62 -13.16
C ILE A 17 21.77 -16.55 -12.45
N ASP A 18 22.30 -15.90 -11.42
CA ASP A 18 21.60 -14.86 -10.68
C ASP A 18 21.30 -13.64 -11.55
N GLU A 19 22.23 -13.25 -12.43
CA GLU A 19 21.99 -12.21 -13.43
C GLU A 19 20.87 -12.63 -14.40
N GLN A 20 20.84 -13.90 -14.84
CA GLN A 20 19.77 -14.42 -15.68
C GLN A 20 18.41 -14.42 -14.96
N ILE A 21 18.38 -14.73 -13.67
CA ILE A 21 17.16 -14.64 -12.85
C ILE A 21 16.65 -13.19 -12.84
N CYS A 22 17.53 -12.22 -12.56
CA CYS A 22 17.18 -10.79 -12.61
C CYS A 22 16.60 -10.38 -13.97
N ASN A 23 17.25 -10.79 -15.06
CA ASN A 23 16.77 -10.50 -16.42
C ASN A 23 15.41 -11.15 -16.72
N LEU A 24 15.17 -12.38 -16.25
CA LEU A 24 13.88 -13.07 -16.42
C LEU A 24 12.76 -12.41 -15.61
N ILE A 25 13.05 -11.95 -14.39
CA ILE A 25 12.10 -11.19 -13.56
C ILE A 25 11.70 -9.90 -14.27
N ARG A 26 12.68 -9.13 -14.79
CA ARG A 26 12.42 -7.91 -15.58
C ARG A 26 11.56 -8.22 -16.80
N LYS A 27 11.90 -9.26 -17.57
CA LYS A 27 11.15 -9.67 -18.77
C LYS A 27 9.71 -10.06 -18.42
N ARG A 28 9.48 -10.77 -17.31
CA ARG A 28 8.14 -11.10 -16.81
C ARG A 28 7.31 -9.84 -16.54
N LYS A 29 7.91 -8.82 -15.92
CA LYS A 29 7.27 -7.53 -15.63
C LYS A 29 6.89 -6.78 -16.91
N GLU A 30 7.79 -6.71 -17.89
CA GLU A 30 7.55 -6.06 -19.17
C GLU A 30 6.43 -6.74 -19.98
N LEU A 31 6.47 -8.07 -20.10
CA LEU A 31 5.48 -8.84 -20.86
C LEU A 31 4.07 -8.75 -20.26
N SER A 32 3.97 -8.63 -18.94
CA SER A 32 2.69 -8.52 -18.23
C SER A 32 2.22 -7.09 -18.03
N LYS A 33 2.98 -6.08 -18.48
CA LYS A 33 2.72 -4.65 -18.21
C LYS A 33 2.52 -4.38 -16.71
N ASN A 34 3.40 -4.95 -15.90
CA ASN A 34 3.35 -4.88 -14.44
C ASN A 34 2.07 -5.48 -13.80
N ASN A 35 1.34 -6.34 -14.52
CA ASN A 35 0.19 -7.07 -13.99
C ASN A 35 0.31 -8.58 -14.28
N PRO A 36 1.25 -9.28 -13.62
CA PRO A 36 1.59 -10.65 -13.99
C PRO A 36 0.63 -11.71 -13.44
N GLY A 37 -0.30 -11.34 -12.55
CA GLY A 37 -1.13 -12.29 -11.82
C GLY A 37 -0.31 -13.30 -11.00
N PHE A 38 -0.95 -14.42 -10.67
CA PHE A 38 -0.35 -15.50 -9.89
C PHE A 38 -0.44 -16.83 -10.64
N PRO A 39 0.60 -17.69 -10.63
CA PRO A 39 0.52 -19.01 -11.25
C PRO A 39 -0.61 -19.86 -10.66
N THR A 40 -1.26 -20.69 -11.48
CA THR A 40 -2.32 -21.56 -10.98
C THR A 40 -1.75 -22.68 -10.10
N LYS A 41 -2.58 -23.23 -9.21
CA LYS A 41 -2.21 -24.38 -8.37
C LYS A 41 -1.65 -25.55 -9.19
N GLN A 42 -2.23 -25.80 -10.37
CA GLN A 42 -1.76 -26.86 -11.27
C GLN A 42 -0.34 -26.57 -11.77
N LEU A 43 -0.06 -25.34 -12.21
CA LEU A 43 1.29 -24.96 -12.68
C LEU A 43 2.34 -25.09 -11.58
N ILE A 44 2.01 -24.67 -10.35
CA ILE A 44 2.90 -24.81 -9.20
C ILE A 44 3.20 -26.29 -8.91
N CYS A 45 2.18 -27.15 -8.93
CA CYS A 45 2.33 -28.59 -8.74
C CYS A 45 3.18 -29.25 -9.85
N ASP A 46 2.94 -28.88 -11.10
CA ASP A 46 3.70 -29.42 -12.23
C ASP A 46 5.18 -29.00 -12.16
N TRP A 47 5.47 -27.74 -11.81
CA TRP A 47 6.83 -27.23 -11.67
C TRP A 47 7.55 -27.76 -10.43
N SER A 48 6.83 -27.97 -9.32
CA SER A 48 7.41 -28.54 -8.09
C SER A 48 7.97 -29.94 -8.37
N ILE A 49 7.20 -30.78 -9.06
CA ILE A 49 7.61 -32.13 -9.48
C ILE A 49 8.75 -32.05 -10.48
N LYS A 50 8.60 -31.22 -11.54
CA LYS A 50 9.56 -31.17 -12.65
C LYS A 50 10.95 -30.71 -12.23
N TYR A 51 11.03 -29.71 -11.35
CA TYR A 51 12.28 -29.06 -10.94
C TYR A 51 12.72 -29.45 -9.53
N ASN A 52 11.99 -30.37 -8.87
CA ASN A 52 12.25 -30.82 -7.52
C ASN A 52 12.27 -29.68 -6.48
N PHE A 53 11.22 -28.84 -6.51
CA PHE A 53 10.97 -27.79 -5.52
C PHE A 53 9.81 -28.15 -4.61
N TYR A 54 9.75 -27.53 -3.43
CA TYR A 54 8.54 -27.54 -2.60
C TYR A 54 7.51 -26.56 -3.17
N GLU A 55 6.22 -26.93 -3.17
CA GLU A 55 5.15 -26.03 -3.64
C GLU A 55 5.11 -24.72 -2.86
N ASP A 56 5.29 -24.77 -1.53
CA ASP A 56 5.31 -23.57 -0.68
C ASP A 56 6.47 -22.62 -0.99
N PHE A 57 7.63 -23.17 -1.39
CA PHE A 57 8.75 -22.35 -1.84
C PHE A 57 8.39 -21.59 -3.13
N LEU A 58 7.80 -22.27 -4.11
CA LEU A 58 7.36 -21.63 -5.34
C LEU A 58 6.26 -20.59 -5.07
N ASN A 59 5.27 -20.92 -4.22
CA ASN A 59 4.24 -19.97 -3.81
C ASN A 59 4.85 -18.72 -3.17
N SER A 60 5.85 -18.86 -2.31
CA SER A 60 6.55 -17.75 -1.69
C SER A 60 7.29 -16.88 -2.71
N VAL A 61 8.07 -17.49 -3.61
CA VAL A 61 8.79 -16.78 -4.69
C VAL A 61 7.83 -15.97 -5.55
N PHE A 62 6.75 -16.58 -6.03
CA PHE A 62 5.76 -15.87 -6.86
C PHE A 62 4.94 -14.85 -6.08
N ALA A 63 4.74 -15.03 -4.77
CA ALA A 63 4.12 -14.03 -3.92
C ALA A 63 4.99 -12.78 -3.76
N HIS A 64 6.31 -12.95 -3.67
CA HIS A 64 7.26 -11.83 -3.68
C HIS A 64 7.28 -11.11 -5.02
N PHE A 65 7.22 -11.82 -6.14
CA PHE A 65 7.11 -11.19 -7.46
C PHE A 65 5.78 -10.46 -7.67
N LEU A 66 4.68 -10.94 -7.08
CA LEU A 66 3.40 -10.27 -7.14
C LEU A 66 3.39 -8.97 -6.33
N ASN A 67 4.11 -8.95 -5.20
CA ASN A 67 4.09 -7.85 -4.24
C ASN A 67 5.43 -7.09 -4.20
N GLU A 68 6.12 -6.95 -5.34
CA GLU A 68 7.43 -6.29 -5.42
C GLU A 68 7.43 -4.88 -4.81
N GLU A 69 6.31 -4.16 -4.95
CA GLU A 69 6.10 -2.81 -4.45
C GLU A 69 6.34 -2.66 -2.93
N ILE A 70 6.20 -3.74 -2.14
CA ILE A 70 6.49 -3.69 -0.69
C ILE A 70 7.96 -3.35 -0.38
N TYR A 71 8.85 -3.65 -1.34
CA TYR A 71 10.29 -3.44 -1.24
C TYR A 71 10.74 -2.02 -1.64
N LYS A 72 9.81 -1.18 -2.10
CA LYS A 72 10.12 0.24 -2.31
C LYS A 72 10.71 0.85 -1.03
N PRO A 73 11.79 1.64 -1.12
CA PRO A 73 12.36 2.32 0.04
C PRO A 73 11.31 3.12 0.80
N VAL A 74 11.31 3.00 2.13
CA VAL A 74 10.40 3.76 2.99
C VAL A 74 10.87 5.21 3.06
N VAL A 75 10.00 6.14 2.70
CA VAL A 75 10.24 7.58 2.85
C VAL A 75 9.88 7.97 4.28
N GLU A 76 10.90 8.15 5.12
CA GLU A 76 10.72 8.69 6.48
C GLU A 76 10.50 10.21 6.43
N PRO A 77 9.36 10.75 6.90
CA PRO A 77 9.11 12.19 6.91
C PRO A 77 10.11 12.95 7.79
N LYS A 78 10.75 13.99 7.24
CA LYS A 78 11.81 14.78 7.89
C LYS A 78 11.64 16.28 7.66
N GLY A 79 11.97 17.07 8.67
CA GLY A 79 11.85 18.52 8.62
C GLY A 79 10.38 18.95 8.57
N PHE A 80 9.66 18.77 9.68
CA PHE A 80 8.28 19.23 9.81
C PHE A 80 8.15 20.73 9.48
N LEU A 81 7.19 21.08 8.64
CA LEU A 81 6.95 22.45 8.19
C LEU A 81 5.69 23.03 8.85
N LYS A 82 4.53 22.40 8.65
CA LYS A 82 3.23 22.89 9.12
C LYS A 82 2.16 21.80 9.10
N ASN A 83 1.02 22.07 9.72
CA ASN A 83 -0.21 21.32 9.52
C ASN A 83 -1.15 22.13 8.61
N ILE A 84 -1.65 21.50 7.56
CA ILE A 84 -2.64 22.07 6.65
C ILE A 84 -4.02 21.59 7.12
N PRO A 85 -4.87 22.46 7.70
CA PRO A 85 -6.21 22.07 8.11
C PRO A 85 -7.09 21.83 6.88
N ILE A 86 -7.86 20.75 6.90
CA ILE A 86 -8.75 20.35 5.79
C ILE A 86 -10.18 20.20 6.30
N LEU A 87 -10.37 19.44 7.39
CA LEU A 87 -11.67 19.17 8.02
C LEU A 87 -12.73 18.75 6.99
N LYS A 88 -12.42 17.70 6.21
CA LYS A 88 -13.34 17.14 5.22
C LYS A 88 -13.69 15.72 5.59
N SER A 89 -14.90 15.33 5.25
CA SER A 89 -15.44 14.01 5.57
C SER A 89 -16.27 13.44 4.43
N PHE A 90 -16.46 12.13 4.51
CA PHE A 90 -17.33 11.34 3.66
C PHE A 90 -18.10 10.39 4.58
N GLU A 91 -19.39 10.20 4.34
CA GLU A 91 -20.25 9.40 5.21
C GLU A 91 -21.05 8.40 4.38
N ILE A 92 -21.05 7.13 4.81
CA ILE A 92 -21.80 6.04 4.20
C ILE A 92 -22.13 4.99 5.26
N ASP A 93 -23.37 4.47 5.25
CA ASP A 93 -23.82 3.34 6.09
C ASP A 93 -23.33 3.40 7.55
N ASP A 94 -23.53 4.54 8.23
CA ASP A 94 -23.15 4.83 9.63
C ASP A 94 -21.65 5.01 9.92
N TRP A 95 -20.80 4.94 8.90
CA TRP A 95 -19.38 5.27 9.01
C TRP A 95 -19.10 6.70 8.58
N PHE A 96 -18.40 7.43 9.44
CA PHE A 96 -17.89 8.76 9.22
C PHE A 96 -16.38 8.68 8.95
N TYR A 97 -16.01 8.86 7.68
CA TYR A 97 -14.62 8.92 7.22
C TYR A 97 -14.16 10.37 7.23
N SER A 98 -13.03 10.69 7.83
CA SER A 98 -12.55 12.07 7.88
C SER A 98 -11.05 12.22 7.74
N VAL A 99 -10.65 13.32 7.10
CA VAL A 99 -9.27 13.82 7.09
C VAL A 99 -9.30 15.23 7.70
N THR A 100 -8.73 15.36 8.89
CA THR A 100 -8.80 16.61 9.66
C THR A 100 -7.68 17.58 9.28
N PHE A 101 -6.47 17.06 9.09
CA PHE A 101 -5.32 17.82 8.64
C PHE A 101 -4.32 16.94 7.89
N VAL A 102 -3.47 17.57 7.10
CA VAL A 102 -2.26 16.96 6.51
C VAL A 102 -1.03 17.58 7.14
N ARG A 103 -0.08 16.74 7.57
CA ARG A 103 1.21 17.21 8.07
C ARG A 103 2.17 17.36 6.91
N GLN A 104 2.74 18.53 6.76
CA GLN A 104 3.71 18.82 5.71
C GLN A 104 5.12 18.70 6.27
N PHE A 105 5.96 17.93 5.59
CA PHE A 105 7.40 17.84 5.83
C PHE A 105 8.16 18.30 4.58
N GLN A 106 9.46 18.51 4.69
CA GLN A 106 10.30 18.94 3.56
C GLN A 106 10.34 17.89 2.43
N ASN A 107 10.27 16.61 2.76
CA ASN A 107 10.44 15.49 1.82
C ASN A 107 9.19 14.63 1.61
N ALA A 108 8.10 14.89 2.34
CA ALA A 108 6.87 14.10 2.26
C ALA A 108 5.67 14.86 2.87
N SER A 109 4.46 14.39 2.59
CA SER A 109 3.25 14.78 3.30
C SER A 109 2.67 13.57 4.03
N VAL A 110 2.03 13.79 5.17
CA VAL A 110 1.39 12.72 5.96
C VAL A 110 -0.10 13.00 6.07
N VAL A 111 -0.89 12.05 5.60
CA VAL A 111 -2.35 12.06 5.62
C VAL A 111 -2.84 11.12 6.72
N HIS A 112 -3.73 11.60 7.57
CA HIS A 112 -4.40 10.78 8.59
C HIS A 112 -5.87 10.62 8.22
N LEU A 113 -6.28 9.38 7.96
CA LEU A 113 -7.67 9.01 7.75
C LEU A 113 -8.23 8.49 9.08
N ASN A 114 -9.32 9.08 9.54
CA ASN A 114 -10.10 8.59 10.69
C ASN A 114 -11.40 7.98 10.20
N LEU A 115 -11.82 6.91 10.86
CA LEU A 115 -13.07 6.22 10.64
C LEU A 115 -13.77 6.16 11.99
N ASP A 116 -14.92 6.80 12.07
CA ASP A 116 -15.72 6.89 13.28
C ASP A 116 -17.11 6.31 13.00
N ARG A 117 -17.67 5.59 13.96
CA ARG A 117 -19.08 5.17 13.97
C ARG A 117 -19.57 5.09 15.40
N ASP A 118 -20.88 5.16 15.58
CA ASP A 118 -21.49 4.87 16.87
C ASP A 118 -21.44 3.36 17.15
N ASP A 119 -20.87 2.96 18.29
CA ASP A 119 -20.76 1.58 18.74
C ASP A 119 -21.60 1.29 20.00
N SER A 120 -22.50 2.21 20.36
CA SER A 120 -23.30 2.10 21.59
C SER A 120 -24.20 0.87 21.66
N ASP A 121 -24.68 0.38 20.52
CA ASP A 121 -25.54 -0.81 20.41
C ASP A 121 -24.77 -2.12 20.17
N GLU A 122 -23.43 -2.09 20.06
CA GLU A 122 -22.66 -3.30 19.76
C GLU A 122 -22.43 -4.21 20.97
N MET A 123 -22.60 -5.52 20.75
CA MET A 123 -22.35 -6.53 21.78
C MET A 123 -20.86 -6.55 22.17
N PRO A 124 -20.52 -6.51 23.47
CA PRO A 124 -19.14 -6.57 23.93
C PRO A 124 -18.43 -7.84 23.41
N GLY A 125 -17.28 -7.66 22.77
CA GLY A 125 -16.43 -8.76 22.29
C GLY A 125 -16.64 -9.18 20.83
N VAL A 126 -17.59 -8.56 20.11
CA VAL A 126 -17.63 -8.65 18.64
C VAL A 126 -16.66 -7.61 18.09
N PHE A 127 -15.57 -8.07 17.47
CA PHE A 127 -14.67 -7.18 16.76
C PHE A 127 -15.24 -6.91 15.36
N PRO A 128 -15.40 -5.66 14.95
CA PRO A 128 -15.76 -5.35 13.57
C PRO A 128 -14.76 -5.96 12.59
N GLU A 129 -15.23 -6.28 11.40
CA GLU A 129 -14.38 -6.75 10.31
C GLU A 129 -13.31 -5.67 10.03
N HIS A 130 -12.04 -6.03 10.13
CA HIS A 130 -10.95 -5.11 9.86
C HIS A 130 -10.77 -4.98 8.35
N TYR A 131 -10.80 -3.74 7.87
CA TYR A 131 -10.52 -3.40 6.48
C TYR A 131 -9.15 -2.77 6.32
N TRP A 132 -8.62 -2.80 5.10
CA TRP A 132 -7.39 -2.12 4.73
C TRP A 132 -7.70 -1.02 3.74
N PHE A 133 -7.04 0.12 3.89
CA PHE A 133 -7.20 1.25 2.99
C PHE A 133 -5.92 1.52 2.22
N ASP A 134 -6.08 1.84 0.96
CA ASP A 134 -5.04 2.41 0.12
C ASP A 134 -5.40 3.86 -0.21
N LEU A 135 -4.39 4.70 -0.34
CA LEU A 135 -4.53 6.09 -0.76
C LEU A 135 -3.90 6.25 -2.13
N SER A 136 -4.57 6.99 -3.00
CA SER A 136 -3.99 7.55 -4.22
C SER A 136 -4.30 9.04 -4.29
N ILE A 137 -3.38 9.80 -4.88
CA ILE A 137 -3.53 11.23 -5.09
C ILE A 137 -3.96 11.44 -6.54
N ASP A 138 -5.08 12.13 -6.71
CA ASP A 138 -5.51 12.65 -8.01
C ASP A 138 -5.36 14.18 -7.97
N ASP A 139 -4.62 14.71 -8.95
CA ASP A 139 -4.32 16.13 -9.08
C ASP A 139 -4.93 16.65 -10.39
N ASP A 140 -5.94 17.51 -10.25
CA ASP A 140 -6.70 18.08 -11.37
C ASP A 140 -5.84 18.98 -12.28
N ASP A 141 -4.68 19.47 -11.81
CA ASP A 141 -3.81 20.37 -12.60
C ASP A 141 -3.01 19.65 -13.69
N GLY A 142 -3.03 18.31 -13.75
CA GLY A 142 -2.50 17.58 -14.90
C GLY A 142 -0.98 17.64 -15.06
N GLU A 143 -0.23 18.02 -14.04
CA GLU A 143 1.25 17.88 -14.06
C GLU A 143 1.69 16.41 -14.09
N GLY A 144 0.76 15.47 -13.86
CA GLY A 144 1.03 14.03 -13.96
C GLY A 144 2.05 13.55 -12.91
N ILE A 145 2.15 14.26 -11.79
CA ILE A 145 3.04 13.90 -10.70
C ILE A 145 2.60 12.54 -10.16
N ASN A 146 3.49 11.55 -10.30
CA ASN A 146 3.24 10.22 -9.77
C ASN A 146 3.59 10.20 -8.29
N TYR A 147 2.57 10.31 -7.44
CA TYR A 147 2.71 10.21 -6.00
C TYR A 147 2.79 8.74 -5.57
N ASP A 148 3.83 8.41 -4.82
CA ASP A 148 3.91 7.17 -4.05
C ASP A 148 3.21 7.39 -2.71
N CYS A 149 2.15 6.60 -2.47
CA CYS A 149 1.38 6.64 -1.24
C CYS A 149 1.57 5.34 -0.48
N ARG A 150 2.17 5.43 0.70
CA ARG A 150 2.46 4.28 1.55
C ARG A 150 1.61 4.31 2.80
N ASN A 151 0.86 3.24 3.03
CA ASN A 151 0.17 3.02 4.29
C ASN A 151 1.19 2.55 5.35
N GLU A 152 1.41 3.36 6.39
CA GLU A 152 2.30 3.08 7.52
C GLU A 152 1.60 2.30 8.65
N GLY A 153 0.37 1.86 8.38
CA GLY A 153 -0.47 1.14 9.31
C GLY A 153 -1.51 2.04 9.96
N GLY A 154 -2.20 1.43 10.91
CA GLY A 154 -3.35 2.02 11.56
C GLY A 154 -3.64 1.30 12.85
N GLY A 155 -4.42 1.96 13.69
CA GLY A 155 -4.85 1.45 14.97
C GLY A 155 -6.28 1.89 15.23
N GLY A 156 -7.03 1.04 15.91
CA GLY A 156 -8.41 1.33 16.22
C GLY A 156 -8.93 0.44 17.33
N SER A 157 -10.01 0.90 17.93
CA SER A 157 -10.79 0.13 18.89
C SER A 157 -12.25 0.52 18.76
N ARG A 158 -13.11 -0.49 18.66
CA ARG A 158 -14.57 -0.33 18.67
C ARG A 158 -15.05 0.58 17.53
N GLY A 159 -15.76 1.67 17.84
CA GLY A 159 -16.28 2.63 16.87
C GLY A 159 -15.23 3.53 16.21
N HIS A 160 -13.95 3.50 16.61
CA HIS A 160 -12.91 4.34 16.02
C HIS A 160 -11.76 3.53 15.44
N SER A 161 -11.32 3.89 14.22
CA SER A 161 -10.05 3.44 13.66
C SER A 161 -9.37 4.55 12.87
N SER A 162 -8.04 4.45 12.74
CA SER A 162 -7.24 5.45 12.06
C SER A 162 -6.16 4.78 11.20
N TYR A 163 -5.83 5.40 10.08
CA TYR A 163 -4.75 4.99 9.18
C TYR A 163 -3.83 6.17 8.89
N THR A 164 -2.53 5.90 8.80
CA THR A 164 -1.53 6.90 8.46
C THR A 164 -0.93 6.58 7.11
N PHE A 165 -0.91 7.58 6.23
CA PHE A 165 -0.33 7.48 4.90
C PHE A 165 0.80 8.49 4.72
N VAL A 166 1.93 8.04 4.20
CA VAL A 166 3.02 8.90 3.77
C VAL A 166 2.95 9.05 2.25
N VAL A 167 2.98 10.29 1.78
CA VAL A 167 2.88 10.68 0.38
C VAL A 167 4.21 11.31 -0.05
N SER A 168 4.80 10.78 -1.12
CA SER A 168 6.04 11.28 -1.72
C SER A 168 5.91 11.39 -3.24
N PRO A 169 6.31 12.51 -3.89
CA PRO A 169 6.87 13.73 -3.30
C PRO A 169 5.87 14.46 -2.38
N PRO A 170 6.32 15.44 -1.57
CA PRO A 170 5.41 16.23 -0.73
C PRO A 170 4.31 16.87 -1.58
N LEU A 171 3.08 16.91 -1.06
CA LEU A 171 1.96 17.62 -1.65
C LEU A 171 2.28 19.13 -1.76
N PRO A 172 1.70 19.84 -2.74
CA PRO A 172 1.87 21.28 -2.88
C PRO A 172 1.33 22.04 -1.67
N ASP A 173 1.81 23.27 -1.48
CA ASP A 173 1.32 24.15 -0.40
C ASP A 173 -0.16 24.52 -0.58
N ASP A 174 -0.60 24.66 -1.83
CA ASP A 174 -2.01 24.78 -2.19
C ASP A 174 -2.58 23.40 -2.50
N VAL A 175 -3.28 22.84 -1.53
CA VAL A 175 -3.90 21.52 -1.63
C VAL A 175 -5.32 21.56 -2.22
N SER A 176 -5.84 22.74 -2.57
CA SER A 176 -7.26 22.89 -2.96
C SER A 176 -7.69 22.05 -4.16
N LYS A 177 -6.73 21.68 -5.00
CA LYS A 177 -6.93 20.87 -6.22
C LYS A 177 -6.59 19.39 -6.05
N ILE A 178 -6.09 19.03 -4.87
CA ILE A 178 -5.74 17.66 -4.53
C ILE A 178 -7.00 16.90 -4.11
N LYS A 179 -7.14 15.71 -4.67
CA LYS A 179 -8.16 14.74 -4.30
C LYS A 179 -7.47 13.53 -3.68
N LEU A 180 -7.90 13.20 -2.46
CA LEU A 180 -7.50 11.99 -1.77
C LEU A 180 -8.49 10.89 -2.14
N VAL A 181 -8.03 9.91 -2.91
CA VAL A 181 -8.85 8.78 -3.36
C VAL A 181 -8.51 7.56 -2.50
N PHE A 182 -9.46 7.14 -1.67
CA PHE A 182 -9.33 6.00 -0.78
C PHE A 182 -10.03 4.77 -1.36
N LYS A 183 -9.36 3.62 -1.32
CA LYS A 183 -9.90 2.33 -1.75
C LYS A 183 -9.82 1.30 -0.63
N GLU A 184 -10.92 0.61 -0.38
CA GLU A 184 -11.03 -0.38 0.69
C GLU A 184 -10.79 -1.81 0.20
N TYR A 185 -10.10 -2.59 1.03
CA TYR A 185 -9.74 -3.98 0.78
C TYR A 185 -10.03 -4.87 1.99
N LYS A 186 -10.44 -6.12 1.72
CA LYS A 186 -10.69 -7.16 2.74
C LYS A 186 -9.43 -7.85 3.24
N THR A 187 -8.31 -7.67 2.57
CA THR A 187 -7.05 -8.35 2.88
C THR A 187 -5.89 -7.40 2.65
N PRO A 188 -4.74 -7.63 3.33
CA PRO A 188 -3.52 -6.91 3.03
C PRO A 188 -3.13 -7.01 1.55
N LEU A 189 -2.26 -6.09 1.11
CA LEU A 189 -1.61 -6.11 -0.20
C LEU A 189 -2.59 -5.98 -1.40
N LYS A 190 -3.71 -5.27 -1.21
CA LYS A 190 -4.64 -4.90 -2.29
C LYS A 190 -5.25 -6.09 -3.06
N THR A 191 -5.27 -7.27 -2.44
CA THR A 191 -5.61 -8.53 -3.13
C THR A 191 -7.12 -8.76 -3.31
N LYS A 192 -7.97 -8.17 -2.47
CA LYS A 192 -9.43 -8.30 -2.52
C LYS A 192 -10.11 -6.96 -2.25
N PRO A 193 -10.43 -6.17 -3.29
CA PRO A 193 -11.19 -4.93 -3.10
C PRO A 193 -12.60 -5.26 -2.61
N THR A 194 -13.16 -4.43 -1.73
CA THR A 194 -14.57 -4.53 -1.29
C THR A 194 -15.52 -3.89 -2.29
N GLY A 195 -15.00 -2.95 -3.09
CA GLY A 195 -15.78 -2.11 -4.00
C GLY A 195 -16.06 -0.72 -3.43
N LEU A 196 -15.78 -0.48 -2.14
CA LEU A 196 -15.85 0.86 -1.58
C LEU A 196 -14.65 1.70 -2.04
N GLU A 197 -14.96 2.79 -2.73
CA GLU A 197 -14.02 3.82 -3.15
C GLU A 197 -14.67 5.18 -2.90
N PHE A 198 -13.96 6.07 -2.23
CA PHE A 198 -14.45 7.41 -1.94
C PHE A 198 -13.35 8.46 -2.10
N VAL A 199 -13.78 9.69 -2.33
CA VAL A 199 -12.89 10.81 -2.62
C VAL A 199 -13.12 11.92 -1.61
N ILE A 200 -12.05 12.36 -0.95
CA ILE A 200 -12.04 13.56 -0.13
C ILE A 200 -11.31 14.66 -0.92
N ARG A 201 -12.06 15.70 -1.29
CA ARG A 201 -11.50 16.91 -1.91
C ARG A 201 -10.92 17.80 -0.83
N MET A 202 -9.73 18.34 -1.08
CA MET A 202 -9.03 19.22 -0.15
C MET A 202 -9.28 20.71 -0.42
N ASP A 203 -10.31 21.03 -1.21
CA ASP A 203 -10.80 22.40 -1.37
C ASP A 203 -11.34 22.94 -0.05
N ASN A 204 -11.16 24.23 0.23
CA ASN A 204 -11.76 24.86 1.41
C ASN A 204 -13.22 25.20 1.14
#